data_AF-A0A2M8Q907-F1
#
_entry.id   AF-A0A2M8Q907-F1
#
_cell.length_a   1.000
_cell.length_b   1.000
_cell.length_c   1.000
_cell.angle_alpha   90.00
_cell.angle_beta   90.00
_cell.angle_gamma   90.00
#
_symmetry.space_group_name_H-M   'P 1'
#
loop_
_entity.id
_entity.type
_entity.pdbx_description
1 polymer ?
#
loop_
_entity_poly.entity_id
_entity_poly.type
_entity_poly.pdbx_seq_one_letter_code
_entity_poly.pdbx_strand_id
1 'polypeptide(L)'
;SFDGADAATHDLFRGAGAFEKALAGMRSLREIGVPVQINTTVARHNIHQMDQMLALAKTEGVQALHLFLLVPVGCGVEIAPEQQISGAEYEQVLHWMYDAEMAGDIELKATCAPHYFRIVRQRQAEERRQGIVRRRPDSHHRQQRAGGSHAGGHPGDAQRAMNAMTKGCLAGTGVCFVSHRGEVFPCGYLPVEAGNIRRQPLQEIWEQSTLFADLRDATLLRGKCGLCEFKNICGGCRARAYGMTHEYLDEEPFCTYEPQTTKPLSSSKLVEM
;
A
#
# COMPACT_ATOMS: atom_id res chain seq x y z
N SER A 1 8.14 -15.30 0.30
CA SER A 1 8.40 -14.08 -0.49
C SER A 1 9.10 -14.46 -1.77
N PHE A 2 8.74 -13.85 -2.88
CA PHE A 2 9.35 -14.10 -4.18
C PHE A 2 9.68 -12.74 -4.84
N ASP A 3 10.95 -12.44 -5.05
CA ASP A 3 11.38 -11.19 -5.71
C ASP A 3 11.91 -11.42 -7.14
N GLY A 4 11.48 -12.50 -7.76
CA GLY A 4 11.72 -12.85 -9.16
C GLY A 4 10.83 -14.02 -9.53
N ALA A 5 10.43 -14.08 -10.80
CA ALA A 5 9.53 -15.13 -11.31
C ALA A 5 10.29 -16.45 -11.60
N ASP A 6 11.61 -16.40 -11.55
CA ASP A 6 12.52 -17.51 -11.75
C ASP A 6 13.69 -17.42 -10.76
N ALA A 7 14.46 -18.51 -10.65
CA ALA A 7 15.62 -18.58 -9.78
C ALA A 7 16.70 -17.55 -10.14
N ALA A 8 16.89 -17.24 -11.43
CA ALA A 8 17.93 -16.32 -11.86
C ALA A 8 17.69 -14.90 -11.32
N THR A 9 16.47 -14.39 -11.43
CA THR A 9 16.12 -13.06 -10.90
C THR A 9 15.93 -13.07 -9.38
N HIS A 10 15.28 -14.10 -8.83
CA HIS A 10 15.01 -14.16 -7.39
C HIS A 10 16.27 -14.30 -6.55
N ASP A 11 17.18 -15.19 -6.95
CA ASP A 11 18.37 -15.52 -6.16
C ASP A 11 19.41 -14.39 -6.17
N LEU A 12 19.40 -13.54 -7.20
CA LEU A 12 20.21 -12.30 -7.22
C LEU A 12 19.88 -11.39 -6.03
N PHE A 13 18.62 -11.39 -5.58
CA PHE A 13 18.17 -10.53 -4.49
C PHE A 13 18.08 -11.28 -3.14
N ARG A 14 17.70 -12.56 -3.15
CA ARG A 14 17.43 -13.36 -1.93
C ARG A 14 18.53 -14.37 -1.57
N GLY A 15 19.53 -14.53 -2.41
CA GLY A 15 20.64 -15.46 -2.23
C GLY A 15 20.46 -16.77 -3.01
N ALA A 16 21.59 -17.42 -3.34
CA ALA A 16 21.62 -18.61 -4.17
C ALA A 16 20.77 -19.78 -3.60
N GLY A 17 19.92 -20.36 -4.45
CA GLY A 17 19.02 -21.46 -4.13
C GLY A 17 17.82 -21.05 -3.28
N ALA A 18 17.56 -19.76 -3.09
CA ALA A 18 16.43 -19.28 -2.29
C ALA A 18 15.09 -19.55 -3.00
N PHE A 19 15.03 -19.41 -4.31
CA PHE A 19 13.82 -19.62 -5.10
C PHE A 19 13.26 -21.05 -4.94
N GLU A 20 14.09 -22.06 -5.17
CA GLU A 20 13.69 -23.46 -5.07
C GLU A 20 13.29 -23.84 -3.64
N LYS A 21 14.01 -23.34 -2.63
CA LYS A 21 13.64 -23.54 -1.21
C LYS A 21 12.30 -22.89 -0.88
N ALA A 22 12.04 -21.69 -1.40
CA ALA A 22 10.77 -20.99 -1.22
C ALA A 22 9.61 -21.72 -1.89
N LEU A 23 9.79 -22.22 -3.12
CA LEU A 23 8.80 -23.06 -3.81
C LEU A 23 8.50 -24.34 -3.03
N ALA A 24 9.54 -25.07 -2.61
CA ALA A 24 9.38 -26.30 -1.84
C ALA A 24 8.59 -26.04 -0.54
N GLY A 25 9.00 -25.03 0.24
CA GLY A 25 8.31 -24.69 1.49
C GLY A 25 6.85 -24.27 1.28
N MET A 26 6.57 -23.48 0.24
CA MET A 26 5.22 -23.07 -0.13
C MET A 26 4.35 -24.28 -0.52
N ARG A 27 4.88 -25.21 -1.32
CA ARG A 27 4.15 -26.41 -1.76
C ARG A 27 3.85 -27.35 -0.59
N SER A 28 4.80 -27.54 0.33
CA SER A 28 4.58 -28.34 1.54
C SER A 28 3.45 -27.79 2.42
N LEU A 29 3.32 -26.46 2.55
CA LEU A 29 2.17 -25.84 3.24
C LEU A 29 0.85 -26.10 2.50
N ARG A 30 0.85 -25.99 1.17
CA ARG A 30 -0.35 -26.25 0.36
C ARG A 30 -0.80 -27.71 0.39
N GLU A 31 0.13 -28.67 0.41
CA GLU A 31 -0.17 -30.09 0.48
C GLU A 31 -1.01 -30.46 1.70
N ILE A 32 -0.80 -29.76 2.82
CA ILE A 32 -1.59 -29.94 4.05
C ILE A 32 -2.80 -28.98 4.16
N GLY A 33 -3.14 -28.28 3.07
CA GLY A 33 -4.29 -27.40 2.98
C GLY A 33 -4.12 -26.03 3.64
N VAL A 34 -2.89 -25.60 3.97
CA VAL A 34 -2.64 -24.25 4.50
C VAL A 34 -2.68 -23.23 3.35
N PRO A 35 -3.57 -22.21 3.43
CA PRO A 35 -3.55 -21.06 2.54
C PRO A 35 -2.19 -20.37 2.46
N VAL A 36 -1.72 -20.10 1.25
CA VAL A 36 -0.47 -19.35 1.03
C VAL A 36 -0.72 -18.14 0.13
N GLN A 37 0.16 -17.15 0.28
CA GLN A 37 0.23 -15.96 -0.57
C GLN A 37 1.67 -15.70 -0.99
N ILE A 38 1.85 -15.03 -2.12
CA ILE A 38 3.15 -14.54 -2.57
C ILE A 38 3.27 -13.06 -2.25
N ASN A 39 4.40 -12.68 -1.67
CA ASN A 39 4.79 -11.28 -1.47
C ASN A 39 6.02 -10.98 -2.33
N THR A 40 5.96 -9.88 -3.06
CA THR A 40 7.01 -9.43 -3.99
C THR A 40 7.31 -7.96 -3.75
N THR A 41 8.57 -7.63 -3.48
CA THR A 41 9.07 -6.27 -3.54
C THR A 41 9.32 -5.91 -5.00
N VAL A 42 8.60 -4.93 -5.52
CA VAL A 42 8.82 -4.46 -6.88
C VAL A 42 10.03 -3.54 -6.89
N ALA A 43 11.03 -3.90 -7.68
CA ALA A 43 12.34 -3.28 -7.74
C ALA A 43 12.91 -3.35 -9.17
N ARG A 44 13.97 -2.61 -9.45
CA ARG A 44 14.58 -2.53 -10.79
C ARG A 44 14.93 -3.89 -11.39
N HIS A 45 15.44 -4.83 -10.58
CA HIS A 45 15.81 -6.16 -11.05
C HIS A 45 14.61 -7.02 -11.50
N ASN A 46 13.38 -6.75 -11.04
CA ASN A 46 12.23 -7.62 -11.29
C ASN A 46 10.99 -6.92 -11.88
N ILE A 47 10.99 -5.60 -12.03
CA ILE A 47 9.83 -4.85 -12.54
C ILE A 47 9.36 -5.33 -13.92
N HIS A 48 10.27 -5.83 -14.75
CA HIS A 48 9.95 -6.40 -16.07
C HIS A 48 9.29 -7.79 -16.00
N GLN A 49 9.19 -8.39 -14.80
CA GLN A 49 8.64 -9.73 -14.56
C GLN A 49 7.23 -9.72 -13.94
N MET A 50 6.51 -8.59 -13.89
CA MET A 50 5.21 -8.52 -13.19
C MET A 50 4.16 -9.51 -13.70
N ASP A 51 4.05 -9.67 -15.03
CA ASP A 51 3.14 -10.65 -15.63
C ASP A 51 3.55 -12.10 -15.32
N GLN A 52 4.85 -12.38 -15.31
CA GLN A 52 5.41 -13.70 -14.97
C GLN A 52 5.21 -14.02 -13.49
N MET A 53 5.34 -13.02 -12.60
CA MET A 53 5.03 -13.16 -11.18
C MET A 53 3.54 -13.48 -10.96
N LEU A 54 2.65 -12.81 -11.69
CA LEU A 54 1.22 -13.11 -11.68
C LEU A 54 0.94 -14.52 -12.18
N ALA A 55 1.58 -14.94 -13.28
CA ALA A 55 1.45 -16.28 -13.84
C ALA A 55 1.97 -17.35 -12.86
N LEU A 56 3.10 -17.11 -12.19
CA LEU A 56 3.64 -17.98 -11.16
C LEU A 56 2.64 -18.14 -10.01
N ALA A 57 2.10 -17.04 -9.49
CA ALA A 57 1.10 -17.08 -8.41
C ALA A 57 -0.14 -17.91 -8.79
N LYS A 58 -0.65 -17.73 -10.02
CA LYS A 58 -1.79 -18.51 -10.54
C LYS A 58 -1.44 -19.99 -10.71
N THR A 59 -0.28 -20.29 -11.29
CA THR A 59 0.18 -21.67 -11.53
C THR A 59 0.39 -22.43 -10.22
N GLU A 60 0.96 -21.77 -9.22
CA GLU A 60 1.18 -22.35 -7.89
C GLU A 60 -0.10 -22.37 -7.04
N GLY A 61 -1.24 -21.87 -7.55
CA GLY A 61 -2.54 -21.92 -6.87
C GLY A 61 -2.53 -21.22 -5.51
N VAL A 62 -1.84 -20.08 -5.40
CA VAL A 62 -1.81 -19.25 -4.20
C VAL A 62 -3.04 -18.34 -4.14
N GLN A 63 -3.46 -17.90 -2.95
CA GLN A 63 -4.70 -17.13 -2.80
C GLN A 63 -4.53 -15.66 -3.18
N ALA A 64 -3.32 -15.12 -2.99
CA ALA A 64 -3.05 -13.71 -3.20
C ALA A 64 -1.61 -13.45 -3.66
N LEU A 65 -1.45 -12.38 -4.45
CA LEU A 65 -0.17 -11.77 -4.78
C LEU A 65 -0.14 -10.34 -4.23
N HIS A 66 0.73 -10.10 -3.25
CA HIS A 66 0.93 -8.79 -2.65
C HIS A 66 2.19 -8.13 -3.19
N LEU A 67 2.02 -6.96 -3.77
CA LEU A 67 3.11 -6.12 -4.26
C LEU A 67 3.55 -5.18 -3.15
N PHE A 68 4.83 -5.14 -2.86
CA PHE A 68 5.45 -4.25 -1.90
C PHE A 68 6.29 -3.21 -2.65
N LEU A 69 6.04 -1.94 -2.38
CA LEU A 69 6.77 -0.86 -3.01
C LEU A 69 7.87 -0.39 -2.04
N LEU A 70 9.13 -0.55 -2.45
CA LEU A 70 10.32 -0.43 -1.60
C LEU A 70 10.37 0.87 -0.80
N VAL A 71 10.23 0.77 0.54
CA VAL A 71 10.34 1.91 1.46
C VAL A 71 11.80 2.03 1.93
N PRO A 72 12.48 3.17 1.75
CA PRO A 72 13.89 3.34 2.10
C PRO A 72 14.07 3.56 3.61
N VAL A 73 13.80 2.52 4.39
CA VAL A 73 13.92 2.49 5.86
C VAL A 73 14.51 1.15 6.28
N GLY A 74 15.25 1.11 7.39
CA GLY A 74 15.98 -0.09 7.81
C GLY A 74 16.91 -0.59 6.70
N CYS A 75 16.90 -1.90 6.44
CA CYS A 75 17.66 -2.51 5.33
C CYS A 75 17.28 -1.96 3.94
N GLY A 76 16.10 -1.34 3.80
CA GLY A 76 15.67 -0.71 2.55
C GLY A 76 16.54 0.46 2.13
N VAL A 77 17.23 1.12 3.08
CA VAL A 77 18.13 2.25 2.79
C VAL A 77 19.32 1.81 1.94
N GLU A 78 19.88 0.63 2.21
CA GLU A 78 21.08 0.12 1.54
C GLU A 78 20.80 -0.27 0.09
N ILE A 79 19.62 -0.84 -0.18
CA ILE A 79 19.24 -1.31 -1.52
C ILE A 79 18.59 -0.22 -2.38
N ALA A 80 18.06 0.86 -1.78
CA ALA A 80 17.33 1.89 -2.51
C ALA A 80 18.12 2.54 -3.66
N PRO A 81 19.41 2.91 -3.54
CA PRO A 81 20.16 3.53 -4.64
C PRO A 81 20.16 2.71 -5.93
N GLU A 82 20.22 1.38 -5.79
CA GLU A 82 20.31 0.46 -6.93
C GLU A 82 18.95 -0.08 -7.37
N GLN A 83 18.06 -0.34 -6.41
CA GLN A 83 16.84 -1.13 -6.63
C GLN A 83 15.55 -0.30 -6.68
N GLN A 84 15.57 0.95 -6.20
CA GLN A 84 14.38 1.81 -6.21
C GLN A 84 13.95 2.11 -7.65
N ILE A 85 12.66 1.87 -7.92
CA ILE A 85 12.02 2.28 -9.17
C ILE A 85 11.64 3.76 -9.12
N SER A 86 11.60 4.41 -10.27
CA SER A 86 11.16 5.81 -10.39
C SER A 86 9.68 5.97 -10.06
N GLY A 87 9.24 7.21 -9.78
CA GLY A 87 7.82 7.50 -9.57
C GLY A 87 6.95 7.18 -10.80
N ALA A 88 7.50 7.30 -12.01
CA ALA A 88 6.80 6.94 -13.24
C ALA A 88 6.60 5.42 -13.37
N GLU A 89 7.64 4.63 -13.11
CA GLU A 89 7.56 3.17 -13.07
C GLU A 89 6.61 2.69 -11.96
N TYR A 90 6.64 3.34 -10.80
CA TYR A 90 5.69 3.08 -9.71
C TYR A 90 4.25 3.25 -10.21
N GLU A 91 3.93 4.42 -10.79
CA GLU A 91 2.59 4.70 -11.32
C GLU A 91 2.16 3.64 -12.34
N GLN A 92 3.06 3.24 -13.25
CA GLN A 92 2.83 2.18 -14.24
C GLN A 92 2.50 0.84 -13.60
N VAL A 93 3.25 0.42 -12.57
CA VAL A 93 3.00 -0.83 -11.84
C VAL A 93 1.62 -0.83 -11.19
N LEU A 94 1.18 0.32 -10.65
CA LEU A 94 -0.15 0.43 -10.05
C LEU A 94 -1.28 0.43 -11.08
N HIS A 95 -1.05 1.00 -12.27
CA HIS A 95 -1.99 0.88 -13.37
C HIS A 95 -2.08 -0.57 -13.89
N TRP A 96 -0.94 -1.25 -14.02
CA TRP A 96 -0.90 -2.68 -14.33
C TRP A 96 -1.67 -3.50 -13.29
N MET A 97 -1.45 -3.24 -12.00
CA MET A 97 -2.16 -3.93 -10.93
C MET A 97 -3.67 -3.72 -11.02
N TYR A 98 -4.13 -2.52 -11.39
CA TYR A 98 -5.56 -2.26 -11.61
C TYR A 98 -6.13 -3.14 -12.73
N ASP A 99 -5.44 -3.24 -13.87
CA ASP A 99 -5.89 -4.07 -14.99
C ASP A 99 -5.88 -5.57 -14.62
N ALA A 100 -4.83 -6.01 -13.92
CA ALA A 100 -4.71 -7.38 -13.42
C ALA A 100 -5.79 -7.72 -12.39
N GLU A 101 -6.14 -6.79 -11.49
CA GLU A 101 -7.20 -6.98 -10.51
C GLU A 101 -8.57 -7.06 -11.20
N MET A 102 -8.83 -6.24 -12.23
CA MET A 102 -10.08 -6.29 -13.01
C MET A 102 -10.29 -7.61 -13.77
N ALA A 103 -9.23 -8.36 -14.05
CA ALA A 103 -9.36 -9.71 -14.60
C ALA A 103 -10.01 -10.70 -13.61
N GLY A 104 -9.86 -10.47 -12.30
CA GLY A 104 -10.62 -11.15 -11.24
C GLY A 104 -10.15 -12.55 -10.84
N ASP A 105 -8.96 -12.98 -11.29
CA ASP A 105 -8.49 -14.37 -11.11
C ASP A 105 -7.79 -14.64 -9.75
N ILE A 106 -7.23 -13.61 -9.12
CA ILE A 106 -6.45 -13.72 -7.88
C ILE A 106 -6.53 -12.43 -7.08
N GLU A 107 -6.47 -12.51 -5.73
CA GLU A 107 -6.41 -11.32 -4.90
C GLU A 107 -5.09 -10.57 -5.09
N LEU A 108 -5.16 -9.28 -5.43
CA LEU A 108 -4.01 -8.39 -5.51
C LEU A 108 -4.08 -7.35 -4.41
N LYS A 109 -2.91 -7.03 -3.83
CA LYS A 109 -2.79 -5.95 -2.85
C LYS A 109 -1.51 -5.15 -3.03
N ALA A 110 -1.65 -3.83 -3.06
CA ALA A 110 -0.53 -2.91 -3.02
C ALA A 110 -0.19 -2.56 -1.57
N THR A 111 1.04 -2.86 -1.16
CA THR A 111 1.56 -2.57 0.19
C THR A 111 2.52 -1.39 0.13
N CYS A 112 2.35 -0.46 1.08
CA CYS A 112 3.04 0.83 1.10
C CYS A 112 2.78 1.68 -0.15
N ALA A 113 1.67 1.42 -0.86
CA ALA A 113 1.25 2.13 -2.06
C ALA A 113 -0.15 2.74 -1.96
N PRO A 114 -0.36 3.75 -1.09
CA PRO A 114 -1.65 4.42 -0.96
C PRO A 114 -2.16 5.05 -2.26
N HIS A 115 -1.26 5.39 -3.20
CA HIS A 115 -1.58 5.90 -4.53
C HIS A 115 -2.51 4.98 -5.30
N TYR A 116 -2.49 3.68 -5.02
CA TYR A 116 -3.37 2.73 -5.69
C TYR A 116 -4.83 3.15 -5.54
N PHE A 117 -5.25 3.62 -4.37
CA PHE A 117 -6.62 4.08 -4.15
C PHE A 117 -6.97 5.35 -4.95
N ARG A 118 -5.99 6.22 -5.22
CA ARG A 118 -6.15 7.35 -6.14
C ARG A 118 -6.39 6.83 -7.56
N ILE A 119 -5.53 5.94 -8.05
CA ILE A 119 -5.64 5.36 -9.40
C ILE A 119 -6.97 4.66 -9.59
N VAL A 120 -7.39 3.87 -8.60
CA VAL A 120 -8.71 3.23 -8.58
C VAL A 120 -9.83 4.27 -8.75
N ARG A 121 -9.79 5.40 -8.03
CA ARG A 121 -10.80 6.46 -8.18
C ARG A 121 -10.75 7.14 -9.56
N GLN A 122 -9.56 7.39 -10.08
CA GLN A 122 -9.37 8.03 -11.39
C GLN A 122 -9.88 7.13 -12.53
N ARG A 123 -9.43 5.88 -12.58
CA ARG A 123 -9.84 4.87 -13.56
C ARG A 123 -11.35 4.65 -13.54
N GLN A 124 -11.94 4.54 -12.35
CA GLN A 124 -13.39 4.37 -12.23
C GLN A 124 -14.18 5.59 -12.71
N ALA A 125 -13.67 6.80 -12.52
CA ALA A 125 -14.31 8.00 -13.04
C ALA A 125 -14.21 8.04 -14.57
N GLU A 126 -13.07 7.64 -15.13
CA GLU A 126 -12.85 7.53 -16.58
C GLU A 126 -13.75 6.48 -17.23
N GLU A 127 -13.80 5.25 -16.69
CA GLU A 127 -14.68 4.18 -17.15
C GLU A 127 -16.15 4.63 -17.17
N ARG A 128 -16.61 5.32 -16.11
CA ARG A 128 -17.98 5.88 -16.06
C ARG A 128 -18.24 6.91 -17.15
N ARG A 129 -17.27 7.79 -17.44
CA ARG A 129 -17.40 8.78 -18.54
C ARG A 129 -17.47 8.10 -19.91
N GLN A 130 -16.82 6.95 -20.05
CA GLN A 130 -16.84 6.12 -21.26
C GLN A 130 -18.05 5.16 -21.32
N GLY A 131 -18.92 5.15 -20.30
CA GLY A 131 -20.08 4.25 -20.23
C GLY A 131 -19.73 2.78 -19.92
N ILE A 132 -18.50 2.50 -19.49
CA ILE A 132 -18.04 1.15 -19.14
C ILE A 132 -18.51 0.81 -17.72
N VAL A 133 -19.21 -0.31 -17.57
CA VAL A 133 -19.67 -0.84 -16.27
C VAL A 133 -19.10 -2.25 -16.08
N ARG A 134 -18.14 -2.40 -15.16
CA ARG A 134 -17.54 -3.69 -14.79
C ARG A 134 -18.02 -4.14 -13.41
N ARG A 135 -18.30 -5.44 -13.26
CA ARG A 135 -18.44 -6.06 -11.94
C ARG A 135 -17.05 -6.09 -11.29
N ARG A 136 -16.95 -5.55 -10.08
CA ARG A 136 -15.66 -5.38 -9.42
C ARG A 136 -15.36 -6.59 -8.53
N PRO A 137 -14.08 -6.99 -8.42
CA PRO A 137 -13.64 -7.98 -7.45
C PRO A 137 -14.00 -7.60 -6.00
N ASP A 138 -14.18 -8.57 -5.13
CA ASP A 138 -14.49 -8.34 -3.70
C ASP A 138 -13.38 -7.60 -2.94
N SER A 139 -12.14 -7.71 -3.41
CA SER A 139 -11.01 -6.88 -2.98
C SER A 139 -11.27 -5.38 -3.14
N HIS A 140 -12.09 -4.97 -4.13
CA HIS A 140 -12.59 -3.59 -4.27
C HIS A 140 -13.82 -3.26 -3.43
N HIS A 141 -14.66 -4.23 -3.07
CA HIS A 141 -15.84 -3.98 -2.24
C HIS A 141 -15.46 -3.63 -0.79
N ARG A 142 -14.32 -4.14 -0.29
CA ARG A 142 -13.66 -3.66 0.94
C ARG A 142 -13.29 -2.16 0.88
N GLN A 143 -13.36 -1.52 -0.28
CA GLN A 143 -12.97 -0.12 -0.53
C GLN A 143 -14.18 0.85 -0.67
N GLN A 144 -15.43 0.35 -0.75
CA GLN A 144 -16.63 1.16 -1.03
C GLN A 144 -17.36 1.72 0.20
N ARG A 145 -17.31 1.08 1.38
CA ARG A 145 -18.01 1.56 2.60
C ARG A 145 -17.24 2.63 3.39
N ALA A 146 -16.54 3.48 2.65
CA ALA A 146 -15.66 4.52 3.15
C ALA A 146 -16.44 5.83 3.33
N GLY A 147 -17.17 5.99 4.43
CA GLY A 147 -17.87 7.25 4.71
C GLY A 147 -19.06 7.22 5.67
N GLY A 148 -19.40 6.06 6.23
CA GLY A 148 -20.44 5.97 7.26
C GLY A 148 -19.82 6.05 8.66
N SER A 149 -20.10 7.13 9.38
CA SER A 149 -19.85 7.24 10.82
C SER A 149 -20.67 6.20 11.58
N HIS A 150 -20.06 5.14 12.10
CA HIS A 150 -20.66 4.40 13.22
C HIS A 150 -19.61 3.90 14.20
N ALA A 151 -19.86 4.28 15.45
CA ALA A 151 -19.17 3.91 16.67
C ALA A 151 -19.43 2.45 17.07
N GLY A 152 -18.43 1.83 17.69
CA GLY A 152 -18.58 0.67 18.58
C GLY A 152 -18.74 -0.69 17.90
N GLY A 153 -17.83 -1.63 18.20
CA GLY A 153 -18.01 -3.05 17.86
C GLY A 153 -17.06 -3.95 18.65
N HIS A 154 -17.60 -4.68 19.63
CA HIS A 154 -16.93 -5.69 20.45
C HIS A 154 -16.55 -6.96 19.66
N PRO A 155 -15.54 -7.73 20.13
CA PRO A 155 -15.09 -8.96 19.49
C PRO A 155 -15.96 -10.15 19.93
N GLY A 156 -17.03 -10.45 19.19
CA GLY A 156 -17.91 -11.57 19.53
C GLY A 156 -18.78 -12.13 18.40
N ASP A 157 -19.12 -11.33 17.38
CA ASP A 157 -19.96 -11.81 16.28
C ASP A 157 -19.13 -12.30 15.09
N ALA A 158 -19.04 -13.62 14.97
CA ALA A 158 -18.32 -14.38 13.95
C ALA A 158 -18.85 -14.23 12.49
N GLN A 159 -19.73 -13.26 12.20
CA GLN A 159 -20.29 -13.01 10.86
C GLN A 159 -19.86 -11.66 10.24
N ARG A 160 -19.02 -10.87 10.92
CA ARG A 160 -18.41 -9.64 10.36
C ARG A 160 -16.91 -9.80 10.26
N ALA A 161 -16.45 -10.19 9.07
CA ALA A 161 -15.04 -10.23 8.68
C ALA A 161 -14.33 -8.93 9.09
N MET A 162 -13.10 -9.06 9.61
CA MET A 162 -12.22 -7.97 10.07
C MET A 162 -12.29 -6.74 9.16
N ASN A 163 -13.06 -5.73 9.57
CA ASN A 163 -13.27 -4.47 8.88
C ASN A 163 -12.04 -3.55 9.01
N ALA A 164 -10.91 -3.94 8.42
CA ALA A 164 -9.75 -3.06 8.26
C ALA A 164 -10.02 -2.05 7.13
N MET A 165 -10.79 -1.02 7.48
CA MET A 165 -10.67 0.40 7.12
C MET A 165 -10.23 0.77 5.68
N THR A 166 -11.12 1.50 5.01
CA THR A 166 -11.14 1.98 3.63
C THR A 166 -10.24 3.20 3.33
N LYS A 167 -8.95 3.17 3.70
CA LYS A 167 -8.00 4.28 3.44
C LYS A 167 -6.65 3.76 2.92
N GLY A 168 -5.90 4.63 2.27
CA GLY A 168 -4.63 4.32 1.64
C GLY A 168 -3.52 3.96 2.62
N CYS A 169 -3.09 4.91 3.46
CA CYS A 169 -2.15 4.62 4.54
C CYS A 169 -2.90 4.33 5.84
N LEU A 170 -2.66 3.16 6.43
CA LEU A 170 -3.28 2.75 7.70
C LEU A 170 -2.42 3.02 8.94
N ALA A 171 -1.20 3.52 8.76
CA ALA A 171 -0.23 3.72 9.83
C ALA A 171 -0.79 4.67 10.90
N GLY A 172 -0.93 4.18 12.14
CA GLY A 172 -1.51 4.95 13.26
C GLY A 172 -3.02 5.22 13.15
N THR A 173 -3.68 4.86 12.04
CA THR A 173 -5.11 5.12 11.80
C THR A 173 -5.98 3.86 11.85
N GLY A 174 -5.41 2.71 11.51
CA GLY A 174 -6.08 1.40 11.61
C GLY A 174 -5.12 0.24 11.93
N VAL A 175 -3.81 0.49 11.95
CA VAL A 175 -2.79 -0.47 12.38
C VAL A 175 -1.74 0.24 13.24
N CYS A 176 -1.14 -0.50 14.18
CA CYS A 176 0.17 -0.19 14.77
C CYS A 176 1.02 -1.47 14.78
N PHE A 177 2.33 -1.29 14.93
CA PHE A 177 3.29 -2.38 15.06
C PHE A 177 3.89 -2.36 16.46
N VAL A 178 4.00 -3.53 17.10
CA VAL A 178 4.66 -3.68 18.40
C VAL A 178 5.94 -4.47 18.20
N SER A 179 7.08 -3.89 18.57
CA SER A 179 8.38 -4.56 18.47
C SER A 179 8.52 -5.68 19.51
N HIS A 180 9.51 -6.54 19.33
CA HIS A 180 9.86 -7.56 20.32
C HIS A 180 10.31 -6.98 21.68
N ARG A 181 10.63 -5.68 21.74
CA ARG A 181 10.96 -4.95 22.98
C ARG A 181 9.77 -4.18 23.56
N GLY A 182 8.61 -4.26 22.91
CA GLY A 182 7.37 -3.59 23.31
C GLY A 182 7.24 -2.14 22.84
N GLU A 183 8.16 -1.62 22.04
CA GLU A 183 8.01 -0.30 21.40
C GLU A 183 6.85 -0.35 20.40
N VAL A 184 6.04 0.69 20.35
CA VAL A 184 4.88 0.80 19.49
C VAL A 184 5.16 1.82 18.38
N PHE A 185 4.98 1.40 17.14
CA PHE A 185 5.18 2.20 15.94
C PHE A 185 3.89 2.31 15.12
N PRO A 186 3.72 3.34 14.28
CA PRO A 186 2.54 3.47 13.43
C PRO A 186 2.36 2.33 12.43
N CYS A 187 3.44 1.77 11.91
CA CYS A 187 3.43 0.58 11.06
C CYS A 187 4.81 -0.09 11.12
N GLY A 188 4.97 -1.24 10.46
CA GLY A 188 6.26 -1.95 10.44
C GLY A 188 7.40 -1.22 9.69
N TYR A 189 7.14 -0.06 9.09
CA TYR A 189 8.11 0.69 8.29
C TYR A 189 8.36 2.13 8.77
N LEU A 190 7.53 2.70 9.64
CA LEU A 190 7.72 4.08 10.11
C LEU A 190 8.42 4.04 11.48
N PRO A 191 9.75 4.30 11.55
CA PRO A 191 10.54 4.12 12.77
C PRO A 191 10.42 5.32 13.73
N VAL A 192 9.19 5.78 13.98
CA VAL A 192 8.90 6.84 14.95
C VAL A 192 8.08 6.20 16.08
N GLU A 193 8.64 6.16 17.27
CA GLU A 193 8.03 5.52 18.44
C GLU A 193 6.84 6.36 18.95
N ALA A 194 5.69 5.71 19.14
CA ALA A 194 4.50 6.29 19.76
C ALA A 194 4.45 6.06 21.29
N GLY A 195 5.14 5.03 21.78
CA GLY A 195 5.18 4.64 23.18
C GLY A 195 5.67 3.20 23.36
N ASN A 196 5.58 2.66 24.58
CA ASN A 196 6.02 1.28 24.87
C ASN A 196 5.02 0.53 25.77
N ILE A 197 4.54 -0.63 25.32
CA ILE A 197 3.53 -1.45 26.04
C ILE A 197 4.03 -2.01 27.37
N ARG A 198 5.35 -1.99 27.62
CA ARG A 198 5.94 -2.40 28.90
C ARG A 198 5.87 -1.29 29.96
N ARG A 199 5.52 -0.07 29.56
CA ARG A 199 5.45 1.12 30.43
C ARG A 199 4.03 1.65 30.58
N GLN A 200 3.23 1.59 29.52
CA GLN A 200 1.84 2.07 29.53
C GLN A 200 0.92 1.16 28.69
N PRO A 201 -0.39 1.09 28.98
CA PRO A 201 -1.32 0.27 28.22
C PRO A 201 -1.36 0.63 26.74
N LEU A 202 -1.54 -0.36 25.86
CA LEU A 202 -1.63 -0.13 24.41
C LEU A 202 -2.77 0.84 24.06
N GLN A 203 -3.90 0.78 24.77
CA GLN A 203 -5.02 1.71 24.57
C GLN A 203 -4.61 3.17 24.75
N GLU A 204 -3.82 3.46 25.79
CA GLU A 204 -3.33 4.81 26.07
C GLU A 204 -2.42 5.31 24.93
N ILE A 205 -1.47 4.48 24.48
CA ILE A 205 -0.62 4.79 23.33
C ILE A 205 -1.48 5.04 22.09
N TRP A 206 -2.47 4.19 21.85
CA TRP A 206 -3.34 4.27 20.68
C TRP A 206 -4.18 5.55 20.70
N GLU A 207 -4.79 5.91 21.82
CA GLU A 207 -5.74 7.01 21.89
C GLU A 207 -5.08 8.38 22.12
N GLN A 208 -3.95 8.42 22.84
CA GLN A 208 -3.41 9.66 23.40
C GLN A 208 -2.04 10.06 22.85
N SER A 209 -1.35 9.21 22.08
CA SER A 209 -0.06 9.61 21.51
C SER A 209 -0.21 10.72 20.47
N THR A 210 0.62 11.77 20.58
CA THR A 210 0.69 12.86 19.60
C THR A 210 0.95 12.33 18.20
N LEU A 211 1.87 11.36 18.05
CA LEU A 211 2.19 10.76 16.77
C LEU A 211 0.97 10.16 16.06
N PHE A 212 0.13 9.42 16.78
CA PHE A 212 -1.07 8.84 16.17
C PHE A 212 -2.16 9.89 15.96
N ALA A 213 -2.28 10.89 16.83
CA ALA A 213 -3.16 12.03 16.59
C ALA A 213 -2.79 12.75 15.28
N ASP A 214 -1.50 13.03 15.08
CA ASP A 214 -0.98 13.70 13.87
C ASP A 214 -1.26 12.87 12.61
N LEU A 215 -1.01 11.56 12.65
CA LEU A 215 -1.25 10.66 11.51
C LEU A 215 -2.74 10.48 11.16
N ARG A 216 -3.64 10.76 12.10
CA ARG A 216 -5.09 10.72 11.89
C ARG A 216 -5.64 12.02 11.33
N ASP A 217 -4.92 13.12 11.48
CA ASP A 217 -5.32 14.43 10.98
C ASP A 217 -4.75 14.70 9.58
N ALA A 218 -5.59 14.49 8.57
CA ALA A 218 -5.23 14.76 7.18
C ALA A 218 -5.01 16.25 6.86
N THR A 219 -5.37 17.17 7.76
CA THR A 219 -5.09 18.61 7.58
C THR A 219 -3.63 18.96 7.84
N LEU A 220 -2.89 18.11 8.54
CA LEU A 220 -1.47 18.31 8.86
C LEU A 220 -0.53 17.82 7.75
N LEU A 221 -1.04 17.15 6.72
CA LEU A 221 -0.26 16.73 5.57
C LEU A 221 0.33 17.94 4.83
N ARG A 222 1.63 17.89 4.52
CA ARG A 222 2.35 18.94 3.81
C ARG A 222 2.47 18.63 2.30
N GLY A 223 3.07 19.56 1.56
CA GLY A 223 3.31 19.46 0.12
C GLY A 223 2.04 19.22 -0.70
N LYS A 224 2.18 18.53 -1.84
CA LYS A 224 1.07 18.17 -2.73
C LYS A 224 0.01 17.33 -2.03
N CYS A 225 0.40 16.50 -1.06
CA CYS A 225 -0.53 15.65 -0.31
C CYS A 225 -1.50 16.49 0.54
N GLY A 226 -1.07 17.64 1.08
CA GLY A 226 -1.92 18.55 1.86
C GLY A 226 -3.03 19.22 1.04
N LEU A 227 -2.74 19.52 -0.24
CA LEU A 227 -3.64 20.20 -1.17
C LEU A 227 -4.46 19.24 -2.05
N CYS A 228 -4.07 17.96 -2.12
CA CYS A 228 -4.67 16.96 -3.00
C CYS A 228 -6.13 16.65 -2.68
N GLU A 229 -6.96 16.61 -3.71
CA GLU A 229 -8.37 16.19 -3.66
C GLU A 229 -8.53 14.72 -3.22
N PHE A 230 -7.46 13.92 -3.28
CA PHE A 230 -7.44 12.52 -2.85
C PHE A 230 -6.87 12.30 -1.45
N LYS A 231 -6.52 13.34 -0.69
CA LYS A 231 -5.80 13.20 0.59
C LYS A 231 -6.51 12.32 1.63
N ASN A 232 -7.85 12.33 1.64
CA ASN A 232 -8.65 11.54 2.58
C ASN A 232 -8.76 10.06 2.20
N ILE A 233 -8.31 9.68 1.01
CA ILE A 233 -8.38 8.31 0.47
C ILE A 233 -6.98 7.74 0.25
N CYS A 234 -6.05 8.51 -0.30
CA CYS A 234 -4.66 8.12 -0.54
C CYS A 234 -3.79 8.53 0.66
N GLY A 235 -3.57 9.84 0.83
CA GLY A 235 -2.73 10.38 1.89
C GLY A 235 -1.22 10.10 1.76
N GLY A 236 -0.78 9.25 0.83
CA GLY A 236 0.64 8.91 0.62
C GLY A 236 1.24 8.02 1.71
N CYS A 237 2.36 7.33 1.43
CA CYS A 237 3.00 6.45 2.42
C CYS A 237 3.80 7.27 3.43
N ARG A 238 3.33 7.34 4.68
CA ARG A 238 3.96 8.13 5.75
C ARG A 238 5.38 7.63 6.09
N ALA A 239 5.60 6.31 6.00
CA ALA A 239 6.92 5.70 6.18
C ALA A 239 7.91 6.12 5.08
N ARG A 240 7.43 6.25 3.83
CA ARG A 240 8.26 6.64 2.69
C ARG A 240 8.57 8.13 2.68
N ALA A 241 7.59 8.96 3.03
CA ALA A 241 7.81 10.38 3.28
C ALA A 241 8.92 10.56 4.32
N TYR A 242 8.80 9.87 5.47
CA TYR A 242 9.84 9.89 6.51
C TYR A 242 11.20 9.36 6.03
N GLY A 243 11.24 8.22 5.33
CA GLY A 243 12.50 7.65 4.84
C GLY A 243 13.27 8.55 3.86
N MET A 244 12.57 9.45 3.17
CA MET A 244 13.17 10.35 2.17
C MET A 244 13.44 11.77 2.69
N THR A 245 12.65 12.25 3.65
CA THR A 245 12.65 13.66 4.08
C THR A 245 12.89 13.83 5.58
N HIS A 246 12.87 12.74 6.34
CA HIS A 246 12.82 12.70 7.80
C HIS A 246 11.57 13.33 8.42
N GLU A 247 10.55 13.66 7.62
CA GLU A 247 9.28 14.24 8.05
C GLU A 247 8.11 13.32 7.63
N TYR A 248 7.46 12.66 8.59
CA TYR A 248 6.40 11.67 8.30
C TYR A 248 5.08 12.28 7.82
N LEU A 249 4.89 13.59 7.98
CA LEU A 249 3.75 14.35 7.45
C LEU A 249 4.02 14.96 6.08
N ASP A 250 5.21 14.78 5.51
CA ASP A 250 5.54 15.37 4.21
C ASP A 250 4.82 14.67 3.05
N GLU A 251 4.90 15.25 1.85
CA GLU A 251 4.32 14.62 0.68
C GLU A 251 4.98 13.27 0.33
N GLU A 252 4.25 12.47 -0.42
CA GLU A 252 4.73 11.19 -0.92
C GLU A 252 5.65 11.41 -2.14
N PRO A 253 6.97 11.14 -2.02
CA PRO A 253 7.96 11.59 -3.00
C PRO A 253 7.87 10.87 -4.35
N PHE A 254 7.28 9.67 -4.40
CA PHE A 254 7.14 8.89 -5.65
C PHE A 254 5.78 9.09 -6.34
N CYS A 255 4.92 9.93 -5.78
CA CYS A 255 3.67 10.30 -6.44
C CYS A 255 3.92 11.30 -7.57
N THR A 256 3.66 10.90 -8.82
CA THR A 256 3.73 11.73 -10.03
C THR A 256 2.46 12.54 -10.30
N TYR A 257 1.41 12.35 -9.48
CA TYR A 257 0.16 13.07 -9.62
C TYR A 257 0.28 14.51 -9.11
N GLU A 258 -0.09 15.46 -9.96
CA GLU A 258 -0.24 16.87 -9.62
C GLU A 258 -1.71 17.18 -9.25
N PRO A 259 -1.99 17.66 -8.03
CA PRO A 259 -3.32 18.06 -7.60
C PRO A 259 -3.98 19.08 -8.53
N GLN A 260 -5.29 18.94 -8.79
CA GLN A 260 -5.98 19.93 -9.63
C GLN A 260 -6.20 21.27 -8.91
N THR A 261 -6.18 21.27 -7.58
CA THR A 261 -6.28 22.45 -6.73
C THR A 261 -5.08 23.40 -6.85
N THR A 262 -3.96 22.94 -7.43
CA THR A 262 -2.77 23.77 -7.69
C THR A 262 -2.75 24.38 -9.10
N LYS A 263 -3.69 24.02 -9.99
CA LYS A 263 -3.79 24.68 -11.30
C LYS A 263 -4.38 26.09 -11.10
N PRO A 264 -3.66 27.16 -11.49
CA PRO A 264 -4.26 28.50 -11.49
C PRO A 264 -5.51 28.46 -12.39
N LEU A 265 -6.61 29.02 -11.89
CA LEU A 265 -7.81 29.27 -12.70
C LEU A 265 -7.35 29.96 -13.97
N SER A 266 -7.53 29.34 -15.13
CA SER A 266 -7.18 29.97 -16.40
C SER A 266 -8.00 31.26 -16.51
N SER A 267 -7.33 32.40 -16.42
CA SER A 267 -7.90 33.71 -16.70
C SER A 267 -8.20 33.81 -18.19
N SER A 268 -9.33 33.26 -18.63
CA SER A 268 -9.88 33.54 -19.96
C SER A 268 -11.40 33.47 -19.92
N LYS A 269 -11.97 34.58 -19.44
CA LYS A 269 -13.21 35.20 -19.93
C LYS A 269 -13.30 36.59 -19.31
N LEU A 270 -12.37 37.44 -19.72
CA LEU A 270 -12.63 38.88 -19.74
C LEU A 270 -13.51 39.12 -20.96
N VAL A 271 -14.78 39.38 -20.65
CA VAL A 271 -15.67 40.37 -21.28
C VAL A 271 -15.15 40.96 -22.61
N GLU A 272 -15.85 40.66 -23.69
CA GLU A 272 -16.11 41.66 -24.73
C GLU A 272 -17.62 41.83 -24.85
N MET A 273 -18.03 43.10 -24.77
CA MET A 273 -19.37 43.64 -24.96
C MET A 273 -19.72 43.71 -26.44
#